data_AF-A0A2N2T016-F1
#
_entry.id   AF-A0A2N2T016-F1
#
_cell.length_a   1.000
_cell.length_b   1.000
_cell.length_c   1.000
_cell.angle_alpha   90.00
_cell.angle_beta   90.00
_cell.angle_gamma   90.00
#
_symmetry.space_group_name_H-M   'P 1'
#
loop_
_entity.id
_entity.type
_entity.pdbx_description
1 polymer ?
#
loop_
_entity_poly.entity_id
_entity_poly.type
_entity_poly.pdbx_seq_one_letter_code
_entity_poly.pdbx_strand_id
1 'polypeptide(L)'
;MAKPWGVISGTSLRDTLAGWSSRAGWALHWDATDDFVLLAQAEFDGDFDDAVSRLLVAVNVHGHNFHAETYTGNKVLRVFK
;
A
#
# COMPACT_ATOMS: atom_id res chain seq x y z
N MET A 1 15.57 14.26 5.20
CA MET A 1 15.00 12.90 5.35
C MET A 1 13.64 12.90 4.66
N ALA A 2 13.29 11.86 3.91
CA ALA A 2 11.96 11.76 3.31
C ALA A 2 10.91 11.57 4.42
N LYS A 3 9.70 12.12 4.24
CA LYS A 3 8.61 11.95 5.21
C LYS A 3 8.22 10.46 5.28
N PRO A 4 7.92 9.87 6.45
CA PRO A 4 7.46 8.48 6.52
C PRO A 4 6.14 8.27 5.76
N TRP A 5 5.84 7.03 5.40
CA TRP A 5 4.59 6.60 4.78
C TRP A 5 3.57 6.27 5.86
N GLY A 6 2.60 7.15 6.06
CA GLY A 6 1.63 7.04 7.14
C GLY A 6 0.38 6.27 6.74
N VAL A 7 -0.07 5.39 7.64
CA VAL A 7 -1.39 4.76 7.64
C VAL A 7 -2.26 5.50 8.66
N ILE A 8 -3.47 5.88 8.25
CA ILE A 8 -4.44 6.53 9.13
C ILE A 8 -5.47 5.47 9.52
N SER A 9 -5.70 5.27 10.81
CA SER A 9 -6.74 4.34 11.27
C SER A 9 -8.11 4.73 10.69
N GLY A 10 -8.83 3.73 10.18
CA GLY A 10 -10.14 3.90 9.55
C GLY A 10 -10.09 4.13 8.04
N THR A 11 -8.93 4.31 7.42
CA THR A 11 -8.81 4.32 5.94
C THR A 11 -8.74 2.90 5.40
N SER A 12 -9.17 2.72 4.15
CA SER A 12 -8.99 1.42 3.49
C SER A 12 -7.56 1.22 3.00
N LEU A 13 -7.17 -0.03 2.77
CA LEU A 13 -5.91 -0.40 2.16
C LEU A 13 -5.78 0.24 0.79
N ARG A 14 -6.85 0.18 -0.02
CA ARG A 14 -6.89 0.83 -1.33
C ARG A 14 -6.67 2.34 -1.25
N ASP A 15 -7.37 3.04 -0.37
CA ASP A 15 -7.25 4.50 -0.24
C ASP A 15 -5.86 4.92 0.27
N THR A 16 -5.32 4.15 1.21
CA THR A 16 -3.97 4.36 1.73
C THR A 16 -2.93 4.22 0.62
N LEU A 17 -3.00 3.13 -0.16
CA LEU A 17 -2.10 2.90 -1.29
C LEU A 17 -2.32 3.89 -2.43
N ALA A 18 -3.54 4.37 -2.66
CA ALA A 18 -3.83 5.41 -3.64
C ALA A 18 -3.15 6.74 -3.23
N GLY A 19 -3.25 7.11 -1.96
CA GLY A 19 -2.58 8.29 -1.41
C GLY A 19 -1.06 8.21 -1.51
N TRP A 20 -0.49 7.04 -1.15
CA TRP A 20 0.95 6.81 -1.27
C TRP A 20 1.42 6.83 -2.73
N SER A 21 0.68 6.18 -3.63
CA SER A 21 1.01 6.15 -5.07
C SER A 21 0.97 7.56 -5.65
N SER A 22 -0.08 8.34 -5.35
CA SER A 22 -0.19 9.74 -5.76
C SER A 22 1.01 10.57 -5.27
N ARG A 23 1.38 10.42 -4.00
CA ARG A 23 2.55 11.10 -3.41
C ARG A 23 3.87 10.69 -4.08
N ALA A 24 4.03 9.43 -4.47
CA ALA A 24 5.23 8.91 -5.12
C ALA A 24 5.28 9.20 -6.64
N GLY A 25 4.18 9.64 -7.24
CA GLY A 25 4.02 9.78 -8.68
C GLY A 25 3.85 8.45 -9.41
N TRP A 26 3.19 7.49 -8.75
CA TRP A 26 2.86 6.16 -9.27
C TRP A 26 1.35 6.06 -9.56
N ALA A 27 1.00 5.24 -10.54
CA ALA A 27 -0.38 4.84 -10.79
C ALA A 27 -0.72 3.59 -9.97
N LEU A 28 -1.86 3.61 -9.27
CA LEU A 28 -2.40 2.44 -8.61
C LEU A 28 -3.37 1.72 -9.56
N HIS A 29 -3.13 0.43 -9.78
CA HIS A 29 -4.06 -0.49 -10.41
C HIS A 29 -4.59 -1.48 -9.37
N TRP A 30 -5.89 -1.44 -9.10
CA TRP A 30 -6.53 -2.24 -8.06
C TRP A 30 -7.40 -3.32 -8.69
N ASP A 31 -6.91 -4.57 -8.67
CA ASP A 31 -7.58 -5.74 -9.24
C ASP A 31 -8.25 -6.62 -8.18
N ALA A 32 -8.00 -6.38 -6.89
CA ALA A 32 -8.65 -7.12 -5.83
C ALA A 32 -10.17 -6.84 -5.82
N THR A 33 -10.96 -7.91 -5.67
CA THR A 33 -12.43 -7.84 -5.68
C THR A 33 -13.01 -7.24 -4.40
N ASP A 34 -12.24 -7.23 -3.33
CA ASP A 34 -12.56 -6.68 -2.02
C ASP A 34 -11.49 -5.69 -1.53
N ASP A 35 -11.80 -5.01 -0.44
CA ASP A 35 -10.93 -4.03 0.22
C ASP A 35 -10.88 -4.32 1.72
N PHE A 36 -9.93 -3.71 2.42
CA PHE A 36 -9.69 -3.93 3.85
C PHE A 36 -9.55 -2.61 4.59
N VAL A 37 -10.29 -2.45 5.69
CA VAL A 37 -10.17 -1.27 6.55
C VAL A 37 -9.01 -1.45 7.52
N LEU A 38 -8.05 -0.53 7.49
CA LEU A 38 -6.91 -0.52 8.38
C LEU A 38 -7.35 0.01 9.75
N LEU A 39 -7.30 -0.82 10.79
CA LEU A 39 -7.73 -0.45 12.15
C LEU A 39 -6.60 0.11 13.02
N ALA A 40 -5.36 0.03 12.55
CA ALA A 40 -4.18 0.50 13.27
C ALA A 40 -3.54 1.68 12.54
N GLN A 41 -3.04 2.64 13.32
CA GLN A 41 -2.16 3.68 12.82
C GLN A 41 -0.72 3.15 12.77
N ALA A 42 -0.01 3.43 11.68
CA ALA A 42 1.37 3.00 11.48
C ALA A 42 2.13 4.01 10.62
N GLU A 43 3.46 3.99 10.74
CA GLU A 43 4.38 4.72 9.88
C GLU A 43 5.45 3.77 9.37
N PHE A 44 5.73 3.84 8.06
CA PHE A 44 6.75 3.03 7.41
C PHE A 44 7.83 3.93 6.82
N ASP A 45 9.08 3.65 7.16
CA ASP A 45 10.25 4.24 6.52
C ASP A 45 10.69 3.44 5.30
N GLY A 46 11.51 4.06 4.45
CA GLY A 46 12.05 3.48 3.23
C GLY A 46 11.54 4.17 1.98
N ASP A 47 11.84 3.58 0.83
CA ASP A 47 11.23 4.01 -0.42
C ASP A 47 9.78 3.52 -0.55
N PHE A 48 9.14 3.87 -1.66
CA PHE A 48 7.74 3.54 -1.89
C PHE A 48 7.53 2.01 -1.94
N ASP A 49 8.39 1.27 -2.64
CA ASP A 49 8.26 -0.17 -2.84
C ASP A 49 8.47 -0.92 -1.51
N ASP A 50 9.46 -0.50 -0.71
CA ASP A 50 9.72 -1.01 0.63
C ASP A 50 8.51 -0.82 1.55
N ALA A 51 7.92 0.38 1.56
CA ALA A 51 6.80 0.70 2.41
C ALA A 51 5.53 -0.09 2.03
N VAL A 52 5.25 -0.23 0.72
CA VAL A 52 4.13 -1.05 0.22
C VAL A 52 4.29 -2.51 0.64
N SER A 53 5.49 -3.07 0.46
CA SER A 53 5.80 -4.45 0.84
C SER A 53 5.56 -4.68 2.35
N ARG A 54 6.06 -3.77 3.20
CA ARG A 54 5.88 -3.85 4.66
C ARG A 54 4.42 -3.73 5.08
N LEU A 55 3.65 -2.85 4.45
CA LEU A 55 2.22 -2.71 4.72
C LEU A 55 1.46 -4.01 4.39
N LEU A 56 1.72 -4.61 3.22
CA LEU A 56 1.04 -5.85 2.83
C LEU A 56 1.41 -7.03 3.71
N VAL A 57 2.67 -7.15 4.14
CA VAL A 57 3.06 -8.14 5.15
C VAL A 57 2.25 -7.96 6.43
N ALA A 58 2.14 -6.73 6.94
CA ALA A 58 1.38 -6.44 8.16
C ALA A 58 -0.12 -6.78 8.01
N VAL A 59 -0.73 -6.47 6.87
CA VAL A 59 -2.13 -6.81 6.58
C VAL A 59 -2.33 -8.33 6.48
N ASN A 60 -1.45 -9.03 5.78
CA ASN A 60 -1.64 -10.47 5.53
C ASN A 60 -1.40 -11.35 6.77
N VAL A 61 -0.68 -10.86 7.78
CA VAL A 61 -0.55 -11.55 9.09
C VAL A 61 -1.92 -11.83 9.74
N HIS A 62 -2.94 -11.04 9.42
CA HIS A 62 -4.31 -11.21 9.92
C HIS A 62 -5.19 -12.12 9.04
N GLY A 63 -4.60 -12.88 8.12
CA GLY A 63 -5.32 -13.84 7.27
C GLY A 63 -5.90 -13.22 5.99
N HIS A 64 -5.51 -11.99 5.66
CA HIS A 64 -5.73 -11.43 4.34
C HIS A 64 -4.67 -11.96 3.35
N ASN A 65 -5.00 -11.99 2.06
CA ASN A 65 -4.13 -12.52 1.01
C ASN A 65 -3.93 -11.49 -0.11
N PHE A 66 -3.59 -10.24 0.24
CA PHE A 66 -3.30 -9.21 -0.76
C PHE A 66 -1.86 -9.35 -1.28
N HIS A 67 -1.70 -9.28 -2.60
CA HIS A 67 -0.42 -9.30 -3.29
C HIS A 67 -0.19 -7.98 -4.01
N ALA A 68 1.08 -7.58 -4.18
CA ALA A 68 1.44 -6.44 -5.02
C ALA A 68 2.63 -6.74 -5.94
N GLU A 69 2.59 -6.10 -7.09
CA GLU A 69 3.69 -6.02 -8.05
C GLU A 69 3.98 -4.55 -8.37
N THR A 70 5.25 -4.17 -8.34
CA THR A 70 5.71 -2.84 -8.75
C THR A 70 6.39 -2.92 -10.12
N TYR A 71 5.92 -2.10 -11.04
CA TYR A 71 6.49 -1.94 -12.37
C TYR A 71 7.25 -0.62 -12.41
N THR A 72 8.53 -0.66 -12.05
CA THR A 72 9.37 0.55 -11.87
C THR A 72 9.57 1.32 -13.18
N GLY A 73 9.58 0.64 -14.33
CA GLY A 73 9.77 1.27 -15.64
C GLY A 73 8.65 2.24 -16.04
N ASN A 74 7.42 2.01 -15.59
CA ASN A 74 6.26 2.87 -15.86
C ASN A 74 5.54 3.37 -14.59
N LYS A 75 6.15 3.16 -13.41
CA LYS A 75 5.63 3.56 -12.09
C LYS A 75 4.19 3.10 -11.84
N VAL A 76 3.94 1.80 -12.00
CA VAL A 76 2.65 1.19 -11.69
C VAL A 76 2.77 0.28 -10.46
N LEU A 77 1.90 0.51 -9.47
CA LEU A 77 1.63 -0.43 -8.40
C LEU A 77 0.36 -1.20 -8.75
N ARG A 78 0.46 -2.53 -8.89
CA ARG A 78 -0.70 -3.40 -9.10
C ARG A 78 -0.97 -4.19 -7.83
N VAL A 79 -2.22 -4.20 -7.36
CA VAL A 79 -2.66 -4.95 -6.17
C VAL A 79 -3.75 -5.95 -6.54
N PHE A 80 -3.62 -7.20 -6.10
CA PHE A 80 -4.53 -8.30 -6.44
C PHE A 80 -4.63 -9.32 -5.29
N LYS A 81 -5.48 -10.35 -5.45
CA LYS A 81 -5.60 -11.52 -4.59
C LYS A 81 -5.45 -12.80 -5.39
#